data_AF-A0A1V2QLH2-F1
#
_entry.id   AF-A0A1V2QLH2-F1
#
_cell.length_a   1.000
_cell.length_b   1.000
_cell.length_c   1.000
_cell.angle_alpha   90.00
_cell.angle_beta   90.00
_cell.angle_gamma   90.00
#
_symmetry.space_group_name_H-M   'P 1'
#
loop_
_entity.id
_entity.type
_entity.pdbx_description
1 polymer ?
#
loop_
_entity_poly.entity_id
_entity_poly.type
_entity_poly.pdbx_seq_one_letter_code
_entity_poly.pdbx_strand_id
1 'polypeptide(L)' 'MFFHRQELQFKATPEQPDAVYARKLQEVLGGQYGEISVAMQYMFQGWNMHVPGKYRDMVFGIGAEEFGHVE' A
#
# COMPACT_ATOMS: atom_id res chain seq x y z
N MET A 1 -6.04 8.66 12.29
CA MET A 1 -5.47 7.66 13.22
C MET A 1 -5.54 6.32 12.52
N PHE A 2 -4.51 5.48 12.65
CA PHE A 2 -4.46 4.17 12.02
C PHE A 2 -4.58 3.08 13.09
N PHE A 3 -5.13 1.94 12.68
CA PHE A 3 -5.19 0.71 13.46
C PHE A 3 -4.62 -0.41 12.60
N HIS A 4 -3.90 -1.34 13.20
CA HIS A 4 -3.36 -2.51 12.52
C HIS A 4 -4.03 -3.77 13.08
N ARG A 5 -4.34 -4.72 12.20
CA ARG A 5 -4.78 -6.08 12.54
C ARG A 5 -3.74 -7.03 11.97
N GLN A 6 -3.34 -8.05 12.73
CA GLN A 6 -2.38 -9.08 12.25
C GLN A 6 -3.06 -10.08 11.32
N GLU A 7 -3.73 -9.57 10.28
CA GLU A 7 -4.43 -10.33 9.25
C GLU A 7 -4.11 -9.65 7.92
N LEU A 8 -3.57 -10.42 6.97
CA LEU A 8 -3.34 -9.90 5.63
C LEU A 8 -4.67 -9.61 4.92
N GLN A 9 -4.71 -8.57 4.10
CA GLN A 9 -5.88 -8.23 3.28
C GLN A 9 -6.27 -9.39 2.34
N PHE A 10 -5.28 -10.15 1.87
CA PHE A 10 -5.47 -11.39 1.11
C PHE A 10 -4.35 -12.39 1.42
N LYS A 11 -4.56 -13.67 1.07
CA LYS A 11 -3.54 -14.71 1.27
C LYS A 11 -2.30 -14.43 0.40
N ALA A 12 -1.19 -14.05 1.03
CA ALA A 12 0.10 -13.79 0.36
C ALA A 12 1.20 -14.77 0.80
N THR A 13 0.96 -16.08 0.63
CA THR A 13 1.93 -17.13 0.99
C THR A 13 2.33 -17.94 -0.25
N PRO A 14 3.64 -18.08 -0.55
CA PRO A 14 4.10 -18.92 -1.66
C PRO A 14 4.00 -20.41 -1.31
N GLU A 15 3.94 -21.27 -2.33
CA GLU A 15 3.96 -22.73 -2.13
C GLU A 15 5.34 -23.25 -1.68
N GLN A 16 6.41 -22.59 -2.15
CA GLN A 16 7.81 -22.92 -1.84
C GLN A 16 8.69 -21.67 -1.92
N PRO A 17 9.86 -21.63 -1.24
CA PRO A 17 10.77 -20.48 -1.32
C PRO A 17 11.40 -20.34 -2.71
N ASP A 18 11.43 -19.11 -3.23
CA ASP A 18 12.14 -18.73 -4.47
C ASP A 18 12.82 -17.36 -4.30
N ALA A 19 14.14 -17.36 -4.19
CA ALA A 19 14.93 -16.15 -3.99
C ALA A 19 14.97 -15.23 -5.23
N VAL A 20 14.87 -15.80 -6.44
CA VAL A 20 14.89 -15.02 -7.68
C VAL A 20 13.55 -14.29 -7.83
N TYR A 21 12.45 -14.97 -7.54
CA TYR A 21 11.12 -14.34 -7.56
C TYR A 21 10.97 -13.31 -6.43
N ALA A 22 11.47 -13.60 -5.22
CA ALA A 22 11.50 -12.63 -4.12
C ALA A 22 12.26 -11.35 -4.50
N ARG A 23 13.39 -11.46 -5.21
CA ARG A 23 14.11 -10.29 -5.74
C ARG A 23 13.29 -9.50 -6.75
N LYS A 24 12.50 -10.16 -7.61
CA LYS A 24 11.61 -9.48 -8.56
C LYS A 24 10.47 -8.73 -7.85
N LEU A 25 9.91 -9.31 -6.79
CA LEU A 25 8.88 -8.67 -5.98
C LEU A 25 9.34 -7.37 -5.31
N GLN A 26 10.65 -7.17 -5.13
CA GLN A 26 11.18 -5.88 -4.64
C GLN A 26 10.84 -4.70 -5.57
N GLU A 27 10.67 -4.92 -6.87
CA GLU A 27 10.23 -3.86 -7.80
C GLU A 27 8.77 -3.46 -7.52
N VAL A 28 7.89 -4.43 -7.28
CA VAL A 28 6.48 -4.16 -6.96
C VAL A 28 6.36 -3.58 -5.55
N LEU A 29 7.25 -3.91 -4.61
CA LEU A 29 7.23 -3.34 -3.27
C LEU A 29 7.81 -1.91 -3.23
N GLY A 30 9.06 -1.75 -3.65
CA GLY A 30 9.86 -0.53 -3.46
C GLY A 30 10.41 0.09 -4.74
N GLY A 31 10.01 -0.40 -5.91
CA GLY A 31 10.37 0.19 -7.19
C GLY A 31 9.68 1.54 -7.43
N GLN A 32 10.00 2.17 -8.56
CA GLN A 32 9.50 3.51 -8.91
C GLN A 32 7.96 3.57 -8.92
N TYR A 33 7.32 2.48 -9.33
CA TYR A 33 5.86 2.33 -9.41
C TYR A 33 5.34 1.28 -8.42
N GLY A 34 6.11 0.96 -7.38
CA GLY A 34 5.73 -0.04 -6.39
C GLY A 34 4.75 0.49 -5.33
N GLU A 35 4.21 -0.42 -4.53
CA GLU A 35 3.16 -0.18 -3.55
C GLU A 35 3.56 0.88 -2.50
N ILE A 36 4.83 0.94 -2.09
CA ILE A 36 5.30 2.01 -1.18
C ILE A 36 5.14 3.39 -1.84
N SER A 37 5.47 3.51 -3.12
CA SER A 37 5.32 4.78 -3.85
C SER A 37 3.86 5.20 -3.93
N VAL A 38 2.97 4.24 -4.22
CA VAL A 38 1.51 4.47 -4.35
C VAL A 38 0.87 4.80 -2.99
N ALA A 39 1.17 4.03 -1.94
CA ALA A 39 0.70 4.27 -0.57
C ALA A 39 1.09 5.66 -0.08
N MET A 40 2.36 6.02 -0.24
CA MET A 40 2.86 7.34 0.19
C MET A 40 2.27 8.46 -0.66
N GLN A 41 2.12 8.26 -1.97
CA GLN A 41 1.52 9.25 -2.86
C GLN A 41 0.10 9.60 -2.43
N TYR A 42 -0.78 8.62 -2.20
CA TYR A 42 -2.15 8.88 -1.82
C TYR A 42 -2.28 9.45 -0.40
N MET A 43 -1.45 9.00 0.55
CA MET A 43 -1.43 9.59 1.89
C MET A 43 -1.00 11.05 1.89
N PHE A 44 0.11 11.39 1.22
CA PHE A 44 0.56 12.76 1.14
C PHE A 44 -0.45 13.65 0.39
N GLN A 45 -1.14 13.13 -0.62
CA GLN A 45 -2.25 13.84 -1.24
C GLN A 45 -3.37 14.12 -0.22
N GLY A 46 -3.87 13.09 0.47
CA GLY A 46 -4.95 13.23 1.46
C GLY A 46 -4.62 14.19 2.60
N TRP A 47 -3.38 14.16 3.10
CA TRP A 47 -2.89 15.10 4.13
C TRP A 47 -2.80 16.53 3.63
N ASN A 48 -2.40 16.75 2.37
CA ASN A 48 -2.28 18.09 1.77
C ASN A 48 -3.61 18.63 1.21
N MET A 49 -4.68 17.85 1.19
CA MET A 49 -6.02 18.32 0.80
C MET A 49 -6.66 19.14 1.92
N HIS A 50 -6.92 20.41 1.63
CA HIS A 50 -7.53 21.36 2.58
C HIS A 50 -9.06 21.31 2.60
N VAL A 51 -9.68 20.73 1.58
CA VAL A 51 -11.14 20.65 1.47
C VAL A 51 -11.60 19.24 1.87
N PRO A 52 -12.46 19.10 2.90
CA PRO A 52 -13.03 17.81 3.25
C PRO A 52 -14.06 17.35 2.21
N GLY A 53 -14.37 16.04 2.22
CA GLY A 53 -15.42 15.45 1.41
C GLY A 53 -14.94 14.33 0.51
N LYS A 54 -15.81 13.92 -0.43
CA LYS A 54 -15.70 12.70 -1.23
C LYS A 54 -14.29 12.36 -1.72
N TYR A 55 -13.59 13.33 -2.31
CA TYR A 55 -12.28 13.06 -2.90
C TYR A 55 -11.17 12.88 -1.86
N ARG A 56 -11.25 13.62 -0.73
CA ARG A 56 -10.29 13.47 0.37
C ARG A 56 -10.48 12.13 1.06
N ASP A 57 -11.73 11.72 1.25
CA ASP A 57 -12.06 10.43 1.84
C ASP A 57 -11.64 9.27 0.92
N MET A 58 -11.82 9.43 -0.39
CA MET A 58 -11.38 8.46 -1.38
C MET A 58 -9.87 8.25 -1.37
N VAL A 59 -9.06 9.31 -1.38
CA VAL A 59 -7.59 9.14 -1.37
C VAL A 59 -7.08 8.58 -0.05
N PHE A 60 -7.71 8.90 1.09
CA PHE A 60 -7.37 8.25 2.35
C PHE A 60 -7.78 6.77 2.39
N GLY A 61 -8.93 6.43 1.81
CA GLY A 61 -9.38 5.05 1.68
C GLY A 61 -8.41 4.22 0.84
N ILE A 62 -8.05 4.71 -0.35
CA ILE A 62 -7.09 4.06 -1.24
C ILE A 62 -5.72 3.98 -0.54
N GLY A 63 -5.19 5.09 -0.03
CA GLY A 63 -3.89 5.07 0.64
C GLY A 63 -3.80 4.07 1.79
N ALA A 64 -4.89 3.88 2.55
CA ALA A 64 -4.94 2.89 3.63
C ALA A 64 -4.94 1.44 3.10
N GLU A 65 -5.60 1.18 1.97
CA GLU A 65 -5.54 -0.10 1.26
C GLU A 65 -4.14 -0.41 0.75
N GLU A 66 -3.43 0.57 0.18
CA GLU A 66 -2.07 0.34 -0.34
C GLU A 66 -1.07 -0.04 0.77
N PHE A 67 -1.28 0.38 2.03
CA PHE A 67 -0.47 -0.14 3.16
C PHE A 67 -0.72 -1.63 3.42
N GLY A 68 -1.90 -2.15 3.09
CA GLY A 68 -2.20 -3.58 3.09
C GLY A 68 -1.62 -4.33 1.91
N HIS A 69 -1.31 -3.66 0.79
CA HIS A 69 -0.56 -4.25 -0.33
C HIS A 69 0.95 -4.29 -0.06
N VAL A 70 1.47 -3.32 0.71
CA VAL A 70 2.87 -3.31 1.19
C VAL A 70 3.13 -4.42 2.20
N GLU A 71 2.12 -4.76 3.03
CA GLU A 71 2.14 -5.82 4.05
C GLU A 71 2.09 -7.24 3.44
#